data_AF-A0A803V0E2-F1
#
_entry.id   AF-A0A803V0E2-F1
#
_cell.length_a   1.000
_cell.length_b   1.000
_cell.length_c   1.000
_cell.angle_alpha   90.00
_cell.angle_beta   90.00
_cell.angle_gamma   90.00
#
_symmetry.space_group_name_H-M   'P 1'
#
loop_
_entity.id
_entity.type
_entity.pdbx_description
1 polymer ?
#
loop_
_entity_poly.entity_id
_entity_poly.type
_entity_poly.pdbx_seq_one_letter_code
_entity_poly.pdbx_strand_id
1 'polypeptide(L)'
;MQLRHVRTLLAPQDGTARVTCMAWSASSARFAVCTAERVVLLYDEQGERRDKFSTKPADAKYGRKSYVVKGMAFSPDSTKLAIGQTDNIVYVYRIGEEWGDKKVICNKFIQTVRPRLLFDSIFSGVCRKSQ
;
A
#
# COMPACT_ATOMS: atom_id res chain seq x y z
N MET A 1 12.20 -25.15 -15.09
CA MET A 1 12.06 -23.68 -14.95
C MET A 1 13.41 -23.10 -14.57
N GLN A 2 13.97 -22.21 -15.38
CA GLN A 2 15.13 -21.41 -15.00
C GLN A 2 14.64 -20.02 -14.62
N LEU A 3 14.70 -19.69 -13.34
CA LEU A 3 14.40 -18.35 -12.86
C LEU A 3 15.68 -17.52 -12.95
N ARG A 4 15.63 -16.43 -13.71
CA ARG A 4 16.74 -15.48 -13.80
C ARG A 4 16.53 -14.39 -12.77
N HIS A 5 17.47 -14.23 -11.84
CA HIS A 5 17.51 -13.04 -10.99
C HIS A 5 17.88 -11.83 -11.86
N VAL A 6 17.01 -10.83 -11.85
CA VAL A 6 17.22 -9.60 -12.64
C VAL A 6 17.73 -8.49 -11.73
N ARG A 7 17.07 -8.28 -10.58
CA ARG A 7 17.38 -7.16 -9.68
C ARG A 7 16.83 -7.40 -8.29
N THR A 8 17.48 -6.81 -7.31
CA THR A 8 16.98 -6.69 -5.93
C THR A 8 16.44 -5.26 -5.72
N LEU A 9 15.14 -5.12 -5.47
CA LEU A 9 14.49 -3.80 -5.30
C LEU A 9 14.74 -3.16 -3.93
N LEU A 10 14.75 -3.99 -2.89
CA LEU A 10 15.05 -3.57 -1.53
C LEU A 10 16.21 -4.44 -1.03
N ALA A 11 17.37 -3.84 -0.83
CA ALA A 11 18.50 -4.52 -0.24
C ALA A 11 18.16 -4.99 1.19
N PRO A 12 18.79 -6.06 1.68
CA PRO A 12 18.72 -6.43 3.09
C PRO A 12 19.06 -5.21 3.95
N GLN A 13 18.24 -4.95 4.96
CA GLN A 13 18.49 -3.86 5.92
C GLN A 13 18.76 -4.46 7.29
N ASP A 14 19.64 -3.81 8.04
CA ASP A 14 19.91 -4.19 9.43
C ASP A 14 18.70 -3.87 10.32
N GLY A 15 18.18 -4.89 11.01
CA GLY A 15 17.03 -4.77 11.92
C GLY A 15 15.72 -5.36 11.37
N THR A 16 14.59 -4.98 11.97
CA THR A 16 13.25 -5.52 11.64
C THR A 16 12.68 -4.90 10.36
N ALA A 17 13.27 -5.21 9.21
CA ALA A 17 12.88 -4.68 7.90
C ALA A 17 11.98 -5.65 7.12
N ARG A 18 10.93 -6.17 7.77
CA ARG A 18 9.96 -7.05 7.09
C ARG A 18 9.13 -6.27 6.06
N VAL A 19 9.01 -6.79 4.86
CA VAL A 19 7.99 -6.34 3.90
C VAL A 19 6.65 -6.97 4.31
N THR A 20 5.63 -6.16 4.52
CA THR A 20 4.32 -6.67 4.98
C THR A 20 3.41 -7.03 3.82
N CYS A 21 3.44 -6.25 2.75
CA CYS A 21 2.60 -6.43 1.58
C CYS A 21 3.19 -5.68 0.38
N MET A 22 2.83 -6.14 -0.81
CA MET A 22 3.23 -5.55 -2.07
C MET A 22 2.06 -5.61 -3.06
N ALA A 23 1.98 -4.65 -3.98
CA ALA A 23 0.93 -4.58 -4.98
C ALA A 23 1.43 -3.89 -6.25
N TRP A 24 1.06 -4.44 -7.41
CA TRP A 24 1.26 -3.80 -8.70
C TRP A 24 0.04 -2.94 -9.07
N SER A 25 0.28 -1.83 -9.77
CA SER A 25 -0.79 -1.09 -10.44
C SER A 25 -1.33 -1.89 -11.61
N ALA A 26 -2.62 -1.69 -11.93
CA ALA A 26 -3.23 -2.36 -13.09
C ALA A 26 -2.56 -1.95 -14.42
N SER A 27 -2.01 -0.72 -14.48
CA SER A 27 -1.21 -0.23 -15.60
C SER A 27 0.21 -0.82 -15.70
N SER A 28 0.64 -1.62 -14.72
CA SER A 28 2.02 -2.14 -14.59
C SER A 28 3.14 -1.09 -14.56
N ALA A 29 2.80 0.21 -14.53
CA ALA A 29 3.78 1.29 -14.48
C ALA A 29 4.35 1.51 -13.07
N ARG A 30 3.67 0.99 -12.03
CA ARG A 30 4.01 1.26 -10.63
C ARG A 30 3.89 0.02 -9.76
N PHE A 31 4.84 -0.09 -8.84
CA PHE A 31 4.88 -1.15 -7.86
C PHE A 31 4.98 -0.56 -6.45
N ALA A 32 4.01 -0.88 -5.60
CA ALA A 32 3.98 -0.44 -4.21
C ALA A 32 4.46 -1.54 -3.28
N VAL A 33 5.37 -1.19 -2.36
CA VAL A 33 5.88 -2.09 -1.33
C VAL A 33 5.72 -1.44 0.02
N CYS A 34 5.09 -2.13 0.97
CA CYS A 34 4.98 -1.66 2.34
C CYS A 34 6.02 -2.30 3.23
N THR A 35 6.73 -1.45 3.97
CA THR A 35 7.71 -1.85 4.98
C THR A 35 7.07 -1.96 6.38
N ALA A 36 7.73 -2.68 7.28
CA ALA A 36 7.35 -2.78 8.70
C ALA A 36 7.23 -1.42 9.40
N GLU A 37 7.96 -0.42 8.91
CA GLU A 37 7.94 0.94 9.41
C GLU A 37 6.68 1.72 8.99
N ARG A 38 5.76 1.08 8.24
CA ARG A 38 4.52 1.64 7.69
C ARG A 38 4.77 2.73 6.65
N VAL A 39 5.93 2.67 6.01
CA VAL A 39 6.27 3.45 4.84
C VAL A 39 5.96 2.63 3.60
N VAL A 40 5.19 3.22 2.70
CA VAL A 40 4.95 2.67 1.36
C VAL A 40 5.99 3.27 0.43
N LEU A 41 6.75 2.39 -0.21
CA LEU A 41 7.71 2.70 -1.25
C LEU A 41 7.03 2.46 -2.60
N LEU A 42 7.17 3.41 -3.51
CA LEU A 42 6.71 3.28 -4.88
C LEU A 42 7.91 3.14 -5.80
N TYR A 43 7.90 2.07 -6.59
CA TYR A 43 8.87 1.77 -7.61
C TYR A 43 8.23 1.95 -8.98
N ASP A 44 9.03 2.30 -9.97
CA ASP A 44 8.63 2.20 -11.36
C ASP A 44 8.74 0.75 -11.88
N GLU A 45 8.31 0.56 -13.12
CA GLU A 45 8.43 -0.72 -13.83
C GLU A 45 9.88 -1.22 -13.95
N GLN A 46 10.85 -0.31 -13.98
CA GLN A 46 12.28 -0.64 -14.06
C GLN A 46 12.87 -1.01 -12.68
N GLY A 47 12.09 -0.88 -11.61
CA GLY A 47 12.49 -1.18 -10.25
C GLY A 47 13.25 -0.06 -9.55
N GLU A 48 13.21 1.17 -10.08
CA GLU A 48 13.77 2.35 -9.42
C GLU A 48 12.77 2.92 -8.42
N ARG A 49 13.24 3.24 -7.22
CA ARG A 49 12.39 3.88 -6.20
C ARG A 49 12.15 5.33 -6.56
N ARG A 50 10.96 5.63 -7.06
CA ARG A 50 10.56 6.97 -7.46
C ARG A 50 10.00 7.81 -6.32
N ASP A 51 9.26 7.19 -5.41
CA ASP A 51 8.54 7.94 -4.37
C ASP A 51 8.36 7.10 -3.10
N LYS A 52 8.08 7.76 -1.98
CA LYS A 52 7.72 7.11 -0.72
C LYS A 52 6.79 7.99 0.10
N PHE A 53 5.84 7.37 0.79
CA PHE A 53 4.98 8.05 1.73
C PHE A 53 4.71 7.22 2.98
N SER A 54 4.55 7.90 4.11
CA SER A 54 4.19 7.27 5.37
C SER A 54 2.68 7.16 5.50
N THR A 55 2.19 6.02 5.98
CA THR A 55 0.79 5.89 6.35
C THR A 55 0.51 6.55 7.70
N LYS A 56 -0.78 6.80 8.00
CA LYS A 56 -1.24 7.35 9.28
C LYS A 56 -2.07 6.32 10.05
N PRO A 57 -2.07 6.36 11.40
CA PRO A 57 -2.96 5.55 12.23
C PRO A 57 -4.42 6.00 12.12
N ALA A 58 -5.36 5.12 12.45
CA ALA A 58 -6.79 5.40 12.49
C ALA A 58 -7.13 6.60 13.38
N ASP A 59 -6.56 6.61 14.58
CA ASP A 59 -6.71 7.66 15.57
C ASP A 59 -5.32 8.21 15.93
N ALA A 60 -5.18 9.53 15.82
CA ALA A 60 -3.93 10.26 16.04
C ALA A 60 -3.44 10.18 17.50
N LYS A 61 -4.31 9.80 18.45
CA LYS A 61 -3.91 9.51 19.83
C LYS A 61 -3.01 8.28 19.94
N TYR A 62 -3.16 7.32 19.04
CA TYR A 62 -2.30 6.15 19.00
C TYR A 62 -1.03 6.50 18.21
N GLY A 63 0.13 6.24 18.82
CA GLY A 63 1.41 6.47 18.16
C GLY A 63 1.54 5.65 16.88
N ARG A 64 2.46 6.06 15.99
CA ARG A 64 2.70 5.38 14.71
C ARG A 64 2.96 3.88 14.84
N LYS A 65 3.40 3.40 16.00
CA LYS A 65 3.68 1.98 16.29
C LYS A 65 2.45 1.11 16.60
N SER A 66 1.27 1.69 16.73
CA SER A 66 0.07 0.97 17.20
C SER A 66 -0.53 0.00 16.17
N TYR A 67 -0.15 0.13 14.89
CA TYR A 67 -0.77 -0.62 13.80
C TYR A 67 0.23 -1.23 12.83
N VAL A 68 -0.26 -2.23 12.13
CA VAL A 68 0.45 -2.91 11.05
C VAL A 68 -0.40 -2.87 9.79
N VAL A 69 0.23 -2.63 8.65
CA VAL A 69 -0.43 -2.75 7.35
C VAL A 69 -0.52 -4.23 6.99
N LYS A 70 -1.74 -4.71 6.76
CA LYS A 70 -2.02 -6.12 6.43
C LYS A 70 -2.08 -6.37 4.94
N GLY A 71 -2.55 -5.40 4.16
CA GLY A 71 -2.73 -5.56 2.72
C GLY A 71 -2.81 -4.21 2.02
N MET A 72 -2.50 -4.23 0.73
CA MET A 72 -2.63 -3.09 -0.17
C MET A 72 -3.19 -3.58 -1.51
N ALA A 73 -3.96 -2.74 -2.18
CA ALA A 73 -4.34 -2.97 -3.57
C ALA A 73 -4.46 -1.64 -4.31
N PHE A 74 -4.01 -1.61 -5.56
CA PHE A 74 -4.26 -0.49 -6.45
C PHE A 74 -5.71 -0.51 -6.95
N SER A 75 -6.23 0.67 -7.23
CA SER A 75 -7.45 0.80 -8.01
C SER A 75 -7.22 0.30 -9.45
N PRO A 76 -8.28 -0.14 -10.15
CA PRO A 76 -8.22 -0.44 -11.58
C PRO A 76 -7.73 0.75 -12.42
N ASP A 77 -8.06 1.97 -11.98
CA ASP A 77 -7.60 3.23 -12.60
C ASP A 77 -6.11 3.55 -12.32
N SER A 78 -5.42 2.79 -11.46
CA SER A 78 -4.01 2.99 -11.07
C SER A 78 -3.68 4.34 -10.40
N THR A 79 -4.68 5.18 -10.12
CA THR A 79 -4.52 6.50 -9.49
C THR A 79 -4.70 6.48 -7.98
N LYS A 80 -5.26 5.39 -7.43
CA LYS A 80 -5.55 5.23 -6.01
C LYS A 80 -4.91 3.94 -5.48
N LEU A 81 -4.54 3.97 -4.22
CA LEU A 81 -4.04 2.81 -3.48
C LEU A 81 -4.83 2.65 -2.19
N ALA A 82 -5.54 1.54 -2.07
CA ALA A 82 -6.15 1.14 -0.83
C ALA A 82 -5.10 0.47 0.07
N ILE A 83 -5.13 0.78 1.36
CA ILE A 83 -4.23 0.26 2.39
C ILE A 83 -5.07 -0.13 3.60
N GLY A 84 -4.94 -1.38 4.02
CA GLY A 84 -5.72 -1.96 5.11
C GLY A 84 -4.84 -2.18 6.32
N GLN A 85 -5.26 -1.63 7.44
CA GLN A 85 -4.53 -1.66 8.69
C GLN A 85 -5.20 -2.58 9.70
N THR A 86 -4.45 -2.99 10.71
CA THR A 86 -4.97 -3.76 11.86
C THR A 86 -5.94 -2.98 12.74
N ASP A 87 -5.97 -1.66 12.62
CA ASP A 87 -6.86 -0.76 13.39
C ASP A 87 -8.30 -0.77 12.85
N ASN A 88 -8.67 -1.83 12.12
CA ASN A 88 -9.93 -1.97 11.41
C ASN A 88 -10.26 -0.76 10.51
N ILE A 89 -9.25 -0.16 9.89
CA ILE A 89 -9.45 0.94 8.95
C ILE A 89 -8.79 0.61 7.61
N VAL A 90 -9.45 1.03 6.54
CA VAL A 90 -8.92 1.03 5.18
C VAL A 90 -8.80 2.48 4.72
N TYR A 91 -7.57 2.88 4.41
CA TYR A 91 -7.27 4.18 3.83
C TYR A 91 -7.13 4.06 2.33
N VAL A 92 -7.79 4.94 1.59
CA VAL A 92 -7.57 5.09 0.15
C VAL A 92 -6.74 6.34 -0.07
N TYR A 93 -5.52 6.13 -0.55
CA TYR A 93 -4.59 7.18 -0.94
C TYR A 93 -4.75 7.48 -2.42
N ARG A 94 -5.00 8.74 -2.77
CA ARG A 94 -4.86 9.21 -4.14
C ARG A 94 -3.38 9.47 -4.39
N ILE A 95 -2.81 8.66 -5.29
CA ILE A 95 -1.40 8.74 -5.67
C ILE A 95 -1.22 9.71 -6.84
N GLY A 96 -2.25 9.90 -7.68
CA GLY A 96 -2.17 10.70 -8.90
C GLY A 96 -1.60 9.91 -10.07
N GLU A 97 -1.48 10.48 -11.26
CA GLU A 97 -0.90 9.82 -12.45
C GLU A 97 0.58 10.15 -12.65
N GLU A 98 1.03 11.26 -12.06
CA GLU A 98 2.42 11.68 -12.14
C GLU A 98 3.20 11.39 -10.85
N TRP A 99 4.52 11.31 -11.00
CA TRP A 99 5.43 11.21 -9.88
C TRP A 99 5.58 12.59 -9.21
N GLY A 100 5.54 12.65 -7.88
CA GLY A 100 5.58 13.92 -7.14
C GLY A 100 4.21 14.49 -6.76
N ASP A 101 3.13 13.92 -7.30
CA ASP A 101 1.77 14.26 -6.89
C ASP A 101 1.59 14.08 -5.38
N LYS A 102 0.96 15.07 -4.72
CA LYS A 102 0.72 15.02 -3.28
C LYS A 102 -0.18 13.84 -2.94
N LYS A 103 0.36 12.90 -2.17
CA LYS A 103 -0.40 11.73 -1.69
C LYS A 103 -1.40 12.18 -0.64
N VAL A 104 -2.67 12.23 -1.02
CA VAL A 104 -3.77 12.64 -0.13
C VAL A 104 -4.68 11.45 0.16
N ILE A 105 -5.21 11.40 1.38
CA ILE A 105 -6.22 10.42 1.73
C ILE A 105 -7.55 10.93 1.19
N CYS A 106 -8.12 10.24 0.20
CA CYS A 106 -9.41 10.62 -0.37
C CYS A 106 -10.57 9.97 0.39
N ASN A 107 -10.42 8.71 0.80
CA ASN A 107 -11.45 7.98 1.52
C ASN A 107 -10.89 7.23 2.73
N LYS A 108 -11.72 7.09 3.76
CA LYS A 108 -11.43 6.37 4.99
C LYS A 108 -12.61 5.45 5.29
N PHE A 109 -12.36 4.15 5.34
CA PHE A 109 -13.40 3.16 5.63
C PHE A 109 -13.07 2.47 6.94
N ILE A 110 -13.81 2.80 7.99
CA ILE A 110 -13.73 2.08 9.26
C ILE A 110 -14.56 0.81 9.10
N GLN A 111 -13.92 -0.33 9.27
CA GLN A 111 -14.55 -1.64 9.23
C GLN A 111 -14.97 -2.01 10.65
N THR A 112 -16.23 -2.42 10.82
CA THR A 112 -16.75 -2.87 12.12
C THR A 112 -16.35 -4.32 12.44
N VAL A 113 -15.87 -5.05 11.43
CA VAL A 113 -15.51 -6.48 11.52
C VAL A 113 -14.08 -6.70 10.99
N ARG A 114 -13.31 -7.54 11.70
CA ARG A 114 -11.94 -7.91 11.29
C ARG A 114 -12.02 -8.65 9.95
N PRO A 115 -11.42 -8.16 8.86
CA PRO A 115 -11.45 -8.90 7.61
C PRO A 115 -10.45 -10.04 7.74
N ARG A 116 -10.92 -11.25 8.03
CA ARG A 116 -10.02 -12.42 8.12
C ARG A 116 -9.90 -13.16 6.80
N LEU A 117 -10.90 -13.06 5.91
CA LEU A 117 -10.99 -13.87 4.68
C LEU A 117 -11.55 -13.13 3.44
N LEU A 118 -11.92 -11.85 3.55
CA LEU A 118 -12.50 -11.06 2.45
C LEU A 118 -11.65 -9.85 2.06
N PHE A 119 -10.36 -9.84 2.41
CA PHE A 119 -9.49 -8.69 2.14
C PHE A 119 -9.47 -8.32 0.64
N ASP A 120 -9.36 -9.29 -0.26
CA ASP A 120 -9.34 -9.00 -1.71
C ASP A 120 -10.71 -8.55 -2.23
N SER A 121 -11.80 -9.15 -1.75
CA SER A 121 -13.16 -8.77 -2.15
C SER A 121 -13.57 -7.41 -1.60
N ILE A 122 -13.18 -7.07 -0.37
CA ILE A 122 -13.40 -5.75 0.22
C ILE A 122 -12.56 -4.71 -0.49
N PHE A 123 -11.31 -5.00 -0.85
CA PHE A 123 -10.48 -4.04 -1.59
C PHE A 123 -10.99 -3.84 -3.01
N SER A 124 -11.37 -4.90 -3.72
CA SER A 124 -12.06 -4.78 -5.00
C SER A 124 -13.37 -3.99 -4.86
N GLY A 125 -14.14 -4.23 -3.80
CA GLY A 125 -15.41 -3.55 -3.54
C GLY A 125 -15.24 -2.08 -3.15
N VAL A 126 -14.22 -1.75 -2.34
CA VAL A 126 -13.86 -0.39 -1.93
C VAL A 126 -13.30 0.39 -3.10
N CYS A 127 -12.44 -0.22 -3.92
CA CYS A 127 -11.96 0.40 -5.16
C CYS A 127 -13.09 0.61 -6.17
N ARG A 128 -14.06 -0.32 -6.29
CA ARG A 128 -15.24 -0.16 -7.18
C ARG A 128 -16.24 0.87 -6.65
N LYS A 129 -16.49 0.96 -5.34
CA LYS A 129 -17.38 1.96 -4.73
C LYS A 129 -16.78 3.37 -4.68
N SER A 130 -15.48 3.51 -4.95
CA SER A 130 -14.76 4.78 -4.96
C SER A 130 -14.51 5.33 -6.38
N GLN A 131 -15.27 4.83 -7.37
CA GLN A 131 -15.40 5.42 -8.71
C GLN A 131 -16.51 6.47 -8.72
#